data_AF-A0A7V9EBF0-F1
#
_entry.id   AF-A0A7V9EBF0-F1
#
_cell.length_a   1.000
_cell.length_b   1.000
_cell.length_c   1.000
_cell.angle_alpha   90.00
_cell.angle_beta   90.00
_cell.angle_gamma   90.00
#
_symmetry.space_group_name_H-M   'P 1'
#
loop_
_entity.id
_entity.type
_entity.pdbx_description
1 polymer ?
#
loop_
_entity_poly.entity_id
_entity_poly.type
_entity_poly.pdbx_seq_one_letter_code
_entity_poly.pdbx_strand_id
1 'polypeptide(L)'
;MADEWRVEVDLDDPEHGYGLGERLRSLNLDDEARERLGNRVLVTRDGPRMFLYTSTQDEALEAERVVQELIEEDRLSAEVATTRWHPDEEAWEDVSHPMPGTDEQRAAERKRASGEDWEVRIELVGLLEAVELESELREEGLTVERRFSYVLAGTATEEGAHELAERLRGRLPEGTPLGVEPNMSEVPDPRFVMFDRARPGIARDLGL
;
A
#
# COMPACT_ATOMS: atom_id res chain seq x y z
N MET A 1 -2.10 -10.51 13.62
CA MET A 1 -2.75 -9.66 12.60
C MET A 1 -3.49 -10.64 11.71
N ALA A 2 -4.78 -10.44 11.43
CA ALA A 2 -5.49 -11.35 10.53
C ALA A 2 -4.91 -11.15 9.12
N ASP A 3 -4.73 -12.22 8.37
CA ASP A 3 -4.35 -12.11 6.97
C ASP A 3 -5.50 -11.40 6.23
N GLU A 4 -5.21 -10.30 5.55
CA GLU A 4 -6.19 -9.58 4.75
C GLU A 4 -6.21 -10.15 3.34
N TRP A 5 -7.36 -10.70 2.95
CA TRP A 5 -7.58 -11.30 1.64
C TRP A 5 -8.62 -10.50 0.88
N ARG A 6 -8.44 -10.41 -0.44
CA ARG A 6 -9.33 -9.67 -1.31
C ARG A 6 -9.48 -10.34 -2.67
N VAL A 7 -10.71 -10.56 -3.10
CA VAL A 7 -11.03 -10.86 -4.50
C VAL A 7 -11.35 -9.55 -5.20
N GLU A 8 -10.68 -9.30 -6.31
CA GLU A 8 -10.91 -8.17 -7.21
C GLU A 8 -11.58 -8.65 -8.48
N VAL A 9 -12.61 -7.93 -8.89
CA VAL A 9 -13.38 -8.19 -10.09
C VAL A 9 -13.31 -6.93 -10.93
N ASP A 10 -12.61 -6.98 -12.05
CA ASP A 10 -12.65 -5.92 -13.05
C ASP A 10 -13.70 -6.27 -14.09
N LEU A 11 -14.79 -5.50 -14.06
CA LEU A 11 -15.90 -5.65 -14.98
C LEU A 11 -15.55 -4.95 -16.31
N ASP A 12 -14.62 -4.00 -16.37
CA ASP A 12 -14.36 -3.29 -17.63
C ASP A 12 -13.65 -4.20 -18.65
N ASP A 13 -14.33 -4.53 -19.75
CA ASP A 13 -13.69 -5.11 -20.94
C ASP A 13 -13.22 -3.96 -21.85
N PRO A 14 -11.91 -3.61 -21.86
CA PRO A 14 -11.41 -2.52 -22.68
C PRO A 14 -11.47 -2.79 -24.20
N GLU A 15 -11.61 -4.05 -24.64
CA GLU A 15 -11.72 -4.41 -26.05
C GLU A 15 -13.16 -4.33 -26.58
N HIS A 16 -14.16 -4.67 -25.75
CA HIS A 16 -15.55 -4.79 -26.21
C HIS A 16 -16.49 -3.75 -25.60
N GLY A 17 -16.19 -3.22 -24.42
CA GLY A 17 -17.02 -2.30 -23.66
C GLY A 17 -18.40 -2.89 -23.30
N TYR A 18 -18.91 -2.56 -22.12
CA TYR A 18 -20.21 -3.11 -21.75
C TYR A 18 -21.37 -2.66 -22.63
N GLY A 19 -22.14 -3.62 -23.15
CA GLY A 19 -23.47 -3.38 -23.69
C GLY A 19 -24.45 -2.94 -22.59
N LEU A 20 -25.49 -2.16 -22.93
CA LEU A 20 -26.46 -1.64 -21.93
C LEU A 20 -27.07 -2.73 -21.03
N GLY A 21 -27.39 -3.90 -21.60
CA GLY A 21 -27.94 -5.02 -20.83
C GLY A 21 -26.91 -5.73 -19.95
N GLU A 22 -25.63 -5.60 -20.25
CA GLU A 22 -24.53 -6.10 -19.43
C GLU A 22 -24.27 -5.15 -18.26
N ARG A 23 -24.30 -3.82 -18.51
CA ARG A 23 -24.26 -2.79 -17.45
C ARG A 23 -25.41 -2.91 -16.46
N LEU A 24 -26.60 -3.30 -16.92
CA LEU A 24 -27.75 -3.47 -16.03
C LEU A 24 -27.63 -4.73 -15.15
N ARG A 25 -27.05 -5.82 -15.68
CA ARG A 25 -26.80 -7.05 -14.92
C ARG A 25 -25.62 -6.89 -13.95
N SER A 26 -24.57 -6.19 -14.38
CA SER A 26 -23.42 -5.89 -13.53
C SER A 26 -23.79 -5.09 -12.28
N LEU A 27 -24.90 -4.33 -12.28
CA LEU A 27 -25.39 -3.59 -11.10
C LEU A 27 -25.98 -4.49 -10.01
N ASN A 28 -26.39 -5.72 -10.33
CA ASN A 28 -26.93 -6.65 -9.33
C ASN A 28 -25.86 -7.58 -8.76
N LEU A 29 -24.71 -7.70 -9.45
CA LEU A 29 -23.65 -8.66 -9.09
C LEU A 29 -23.18 -8.51 -7.64
N ASP A 30 -23.08 -7.28 -7.12
CA ASP A 30 -22.65 -7.05 -5.73
C ASP A 30 -23.71 -7.40 -4.69
N ASP A 31 -24.99 -7.21 -5.01
CA ASP A 31 -26.09 -7.62 -4.13
C ASP A 31 -26.24 -9.15 -4.12
N GLU A 32 -26.12 -9.79 -5.28
CA GLU A 32 -26.17 -11.25 -5.40
C GLU A 32 -24.96 -11.94 -4.73
N ALA A 33 -23.77 -11.39 -4.89
CA ALA A 33 -22.58 -11.86 -4.18
C ALA A 33 -22.75 -11.73 -2.66
N ARG A 34 -23.32 -10.60 -2.19
CA ARG A 34 -23.60 -10.38 -0.77
C ARG A 34 -24.64 -11.36 -0.23
N GLU A 35 -25.67 -11.69 -1.01
CA GLU A 35 -26.70 -12.68 -0.64
C GLU A 35 -26.11 -14.10 -0.54
N ARG A 36 -25.29 -14.51 -1.51
CA ARG A 36 -24.69 -15.86 -1.54
C ARG A 36 -23.60 -16.06 -0.48
N LEU A 37 -22.76 -15.04 -0.22
CA LEU A 37 -21.61 -15.15 0.69
C LEU A 37 -21.95 -14.80 2.14
N GLY A 38 -23.04 -14.06 2.35
CA GLY A 38 -23.51 -13.62 3.66
C GLY A 38 -22.57 -12.63 4.36
N ASN A 39 -22.74 -12.47 5.67
CA ASN A 39 -22.02 -11.46 6.47
C ASN A 39 -20.52 -11.75 6.70
N ARG A 40 -19.96 -12.82 6.12
CA ARG A 40 -18.55 -13.18 6.24
C ARG A 40 -17.64 -12.38 5.29
N VAL A 41 -18.23 -11.84 4.22
CA VAL A 41 -17.51 -11.17 3.14
C VAL A 41 -18.00 -9.74 3.02
N LEU A 42 -17.07 -8.78 3.11
CA LEU A 42 -17.40 -7.37 2.86
C LEU A 42 -17.26 -7.09 1.36
N VAL A 43 -18.41 -6.85 0.71
CA VAL A 43 -18.47 -6.50 -0.71
C VAL A 43 -18.52 -4.99 -0.86
N THR A 44 -17.65 -4.43 -1.69
CA THR A 44 -17.61 -3.01 -2.06
C THR A 44 -17.47 -2.85 -3.58
N ARG A 45 -17.86 -1.70 -4.12
CA ARG A 45 -17.80 -1.40 -5.54
C ARG A 45 -17.27 0.01 -5.77
N ASP A 46 -16.38 0.15 -6.74
CA ASP A 46 -15.87 1.43 -7.26
C ASP A 46 -15.93 1.42 -8.79
N GLY A 47 -16.96 2.03 -9.36
CA GLY A 47 -17.18 2.05 -10.81
C GLY A 47 -17.33 0.62 -11.38
N PRO A 48 -16.48 0.23 -12.36
CA PRO A 48 -16.46 -1.14 -12.90
C PRO A 48 -15.73 -2.13 -11.98
N ARG A 49 -15.08 -1.70 -10.91
CA ARG A 49 -14.36 -2.61 -10.03
C ARG A 49 -15.22 -3.01 -8.84
N MET A 50 -15.19 -4.29 -8.52
CA MET A 50 -15.83 -4.83 -7.32
C MET A 50 -14.77 -5.54 -6.48
N PHE A 51 -14.82 -5.33 -5.17
CA PHE A 51 -13.87 -5.89 -4.22
C PHE A 51 -14.61 -6.66 -3.14
N LEU A 52 -14.16 -7.88 -2.87
CA LEU A 52 -14.69 -8.75 -1.83
C LEU A 52 -13.58 -9.01 -0.82
N TYR A 53 -13.73 -8.50 0.40
CA TYR A 53 -12.77 -8.66 1.47
C TYR A 53 -13.14 -9.83 2.37
N THR A 54 -12.17 -10.70 2.65
CA THR A 54 -12.34 -11.88 3.50
C THR A 54 -11.24 -11.97 4.56
N SER A 55 -11.50 -12.76 5.59
CA SER A 55 -10.58 -12.92 6.73
C SER A 55 -9.65 -14.11 6.60
N THR A 56 -9.89 -14.98 5.62
CA THR A 56 -9.12 -16.20 5.37
C THR A 56 -9.00 -16.49 3.87
N GLN A 57 -7.98 -17.27 3.51
CA GLN A 57 -7.76 -17.75 2.14
C GLN A 57 -8.93 -18.59 1.65
N ASP A 58 -9.44 -19.51 2.48
CA ASP A 58 -10.54 -20.40 2.11
C ASP A 58 -11.81 -19.60 1.78
N GLU A 59 -12.10 -18.55 2.56
CA GLU A 59 -13.20 -17.64 2.26
C GLU A 59 -12.96 -16.83 0.97
N ALA A 60 -11.71 -16.46 0.67
CA ALA A 60 -11.37 -15.75 -0.56
C ALA A 60 -11.58 -16.64 -1.79
N LEU A 61 -11.14 -17.90 -1.73
CA LEU A 61 -11.32 -18.88 -2.79
C LEU A 61 -12.80 -19.27 -2.96
N GLU A 62 -13.56 -19.34 -1.86
CA GLU A 62 -15.02 -19.51 -1.91
C GLU A 62 -15.69 -18.32 -2.61
N ALA A 63 -15.29 -17.09 -2.26
CA ALA A 63 -15.81 -15.87 -2.86
C ALA A 63 -15.48 -15.75 -4.35
N GLU A 64 -14.24 -16.07 -4.75
CA GLU A 64 -13.82 -16.11 -6.15
C GLU A 64 -14.70 -17.06 -6.96
N ARG A 65 -14.91 -18.28 -6.47
CA ARG A 65 -15.76 -19.28 -7.15
C ARG A 65 -17.20 -18.79 -7.31
N VAL A 66 -17.78 -18.22 -6.25
CA VAL A 66 -19.16 -17.70 -6.28
C VAL A 66 -19.29 -16.56 -7.29
N VAL A 67 -18.30 -15.67 -7.35
CA VAL A 67 -18.29 -14.56 -8.30
C VAL A 67 -18.13 -15.07 -9.74
N GLN A 68 -17.26 -16.05 -9.99
CA GLN A 68 -17.12 -16.67 -11.31
C GLN A 68 -18.43 -17.31 -11.77
N GLU A 69 -19.13 -18.04 -10.89
CA GLU A 69 -20.44 -18.62 -11.18
C GLU A 69 -21.47 -17.53 -11.57
N LEU A 70 -21.50 -16.41 -10.85
CA LEU A 70 -22.39 -15.28 -11.16
C LEU A 70 -22.06 -14.62 -12.50
N ILE A 71 -20.77 -14.40 -12.80
CA ILE A 71 -20.30 -13.84 -14.08
C ILE A 71 -20.75 -14.73 -15.24
N GLU A 72 -20.65 -16.05 -15.10
CA GLU A 72 -21.10 -17.02 -16.10
C GLU A 72 -22.63 -17.04 -16.26
N GLU A 73 -23.37 -17.07 -15.15
CA GLU A 73 -24.84 -17.05 -15.13
C GLU A 73 -25.39 -15.81 -15.85
N ASP A 74 -24.80 -14.65 -15.57
CA ASP A 74 -25.20 -13.38 -16.17
C ASP A 74 -24.53 -13.08 -17.51
N ARG A 75 -23.62 -13.94 -18.00
CA ARG A 75 -22.86 -13.77 -19.24
C ARG A 75 -22.16 -12.41 -19.29
N LEU A 76 -21.45 -12.09 -18.22
CA LEU A 76 -20.62 -10.89 -18.11
C LEU A 76 -19.19 -11.22 -18.59
N SER A 77 -18.56 -10.27 -19.28
CA SER A 77 -17.10 -10.24 -19.39
C SER A 77 -16.51 -9.62 -18.12
N ALA A 78 -15.62 -10.33 -17.44
CA ALA A 78 -14.92 -9.82 -16.27
C ALA A 78 -13.61 -10.57 -16.01
N GLU A 79 -12.61 -9.86 -15.50
CA GLU A 79 -11.39 -10.44 -14.95
C GLU A 79 -11.55 -10.60 -13.43
N VAL A 80 -11.15 -11.75 -12.90
CA VAL A 80 -11.22 -12.05 -11.46
C VAL A 80 -9.84 -12.44 -10.97
N ALA A 81 -9.39 -11.81 -9.89
CA ALA A 81 -8.10 -12.09 -9.26
C ALA A 81 -8.24 -12.18 -7.73
N THR A 82 -7.56 -13.16 -7.14
CA THR A 82 -7.48 -13.32 -5.68
C THR A 82 -6.13 -12.82 -5.18
N THR A 83 -6.18 -11.81 -4.31
CA THR A 83 -5.01 -11.12 -3.75
C THR A 83 -4.97 -11.22 -2.23
N ARG A 84 -3.77 -11.10 -1.67
CA ARG A 84 -3.51 -10.98 -0.23
C ARG A 84 -2.68 -9.72 0.03
N TRP A 85 -2.94 -9.07 1.16
CA TRP A 85 -2.09 -7.98 1.64
C TRP A 85 -0.69 -8.48 2.02
N HIS A 86 0.34 -7.89 1.43
CA HIS A 86 1.73 -8.08 1.81
C HIS A 86 2.12 -7.02 2.86
N PRO A 87 2.35 -7.38 4.13
CA PRO A 87 2.61 -6.38 5.18
C PRO A 87 3.94 -5.66 5.01
N ASP A 88 4.99 -6.32 4.50
CA ASP A 88 6.31 -5.68 4.33
C ASP A 88 6.41 -4.82 3.05
N GLU A 89 5.58 -5.06 2.02
CA GLU A 89 5.56 -4.25 0.78
C GLU A 89 4.40 -3.24 0.79
N GLU A 90 3.53 -3.31 1.80
CA GLU A 90 2.27 -2.56 1.91
C GLU A 90 1.45 -2.57 0.60
N ALA A 91 1.42 -3.73 -0.06
CA ALA A 91 0.81 -3.91 -1.38
C ALA A 91 -0.12 -5.13 -1.42
N TRP A 92 -1.09 -5.11 -2.34
CA TRP A 92 -1.91 -6.28 -2.66
C TRP A 92 -1.17 -7.14 -3.68
N GLU A 93 -0.89 -8.39 -3.33
CA GLU A 93 -0.21 -9.34 -4.21
C GLU A 93 -1.10 -10.52 -4.55
N ASP A 94 -0.93 -11.05 -5.77
CA ASP A 94 -1.65 -12.23 -6.23
C ASP A 94 -1.28 -13.47 -5.39
N VAL A 95 -2.27 -14.30 -5.07
CA VAL A 95 -2.10 -15.50 -4.23
C VAL A 95 -1.11 -16.52 -4.81
N SER A 96 -0.85 -16.49 -6.11
CA SER A 96 0.17 -17.32 -6.75
C SER A 96 1.60 -16.94 -6.37
N HIS A 97 1.81 -15.72 -5.87
CA HIS A 97 3.11 -15.29 -5.34
C HIS A 97 3.35 -15.90 -3.94
N PRO A 98 4.44 -16.68 -3.78
CA PRO A 98 4.73 -17.33 -2.50
C PRO A 98 5.17 -16.29 -1.48
N MET A 99 4.56 -16.31 -0.29
CA MET A 99 5.04 -15.46 0.81
C MET A 99 6.40 -15.92 1.33
N PRO A 100 7.18 -14.99 1.89
CA PRO A 100 8.31 -15.33 2.73
C PRO A 100 7.87 -16.18 3.93
N GLY A 101 8.21 -17.47 3.88
CA GLY A 101 7.88 -18.44 4.92
C GLY A 101 8.76 -18.34 6.17
N THR A 102 9.95 -17.72 6.06
CA THR A 102 10.92 -17.59 7.16
C THR A 102 11.23 -16.13 7.50
N ASP A 103 11.69 -15.90 8.73
CA ASP A 103 12.13 -14.57 9.18
C ASP A 103 13.30 -14.04 8.34
N GLU A 104 14.18 -14.93 7.84
CA GLU A 104 15.27 -14.58 6.93
C GLU A 104 14.77 -14.13 5.55
N GLN A 105 13.74 -14.80 5.01
CA GLN A 105 13.12 -14.39 3.75
C GLN A 105 12.42 -13.03 3.89
N ARG A 106 11.67 -12.82 4.99
CA ARG A 106 11.07 -11.51 5.27
C ARG A 106 12.11 -10.41 5.47
N ALA A 107 13.23 -10.72 6.14
CA ALA A 107 14.32 -9.76 6.30
C ALA A 107 15.00 -9.42 4.97
N ALA A 108 15.15 -10.40 4.07
CA ALA A 108 15.70 -10.19 2.74
C ALA A 108 14.77 -9.36 1.84
N GLU A 109 13.45 -9.56 1.94
CA GLU A 109 12.44 -8.75 1.24
C GLU A 109 12.36 -7.34 1.80
N ARG A 110 12.30 -7.17 3.14
CA ARG A 110 12.42 -5.84 3.77
C ARG A 110 13.68 -5.12 3.34
N LYS A 111 14.81 -5.83 3.24
CA LYS A 111 16.06 -5.23 2.74
C LYS A 111 15.98 -4.81 1.26
N ARG A 112 15.23 -5.54 0.43
CA ARG A 112 15.00 -5.16 -0.97
C ARG A 112 14.02 -4.00 -1.09
N ALA A 113 12.93 -4.00 -0.31
CA ALA A 113 11.89 -2.98 -0.31
C ALA A 113 12.39 -1.65 0.28
N SER A 114 13.09 -1.72 1.42
CA SER A 114 13.75 -0.56 2.02
C SER A 114 14.93 -0.09 1.17
N GLY A 115 15.70 -1.01 0.60
CA GLY A 115 16.89 -0.74 -0.23
C GLY A 115 18.04 -0.01 0.49
N GLU A 116 17.74 0.67 1.58
CA GLU A 116 18.50 1.78 2.14
C GLU A 116 18.45 1.76 3.66
N ASP A 117 19.23 0.86 4.28
CA ASP A 117 19.29 0.69 5.73
C ASP A 117 19.83 1.95 6.48
N TRP A 118 20.40 2.92 5.75
CA TRP A 118 21.03 4.13 6.28
C TRP A 118 20.67 5.36 5.46
N GLU A 119 20.57 6.52 6.09
CA GLU A 119 20.26 7.77 5.41
C GLU A 119 21.16 8.93 5.84
N VAL A 120 21.31 9.90 4.94
CA VAL A 120 21.93 11.19 5.22
C VAL A 120 20.82 12.22 5.41
N ARG A 121 20.69 12.72 6.64
CA ARG A 121 19.78 13.81 7.00
C ARG A 121 20.45 15.15 6.81
N ILE A 122 19.82 16.03 6.04
CA ILE A 122 20.33 17.36 5.70
C ILE A 122 19.30 18.39 6.15
N GLU A 123 19.69 19.29 7.05
CA GLU A 123 18.82 20.36 7.54
C GLU A 123 19.09 21.67 6.80
N LEU A 124 18.09 22.15 6.08
CA LEU A 124 18.17 23.39 5.30
C LEU A 124 17.35 24.49 5.96
N VAL A 125 17.74 25.73 5.69
CA VAL A 125 17.11 26.92 6.29
C VAL A 125 15.74 27.19 5.67
N GLY A 126 15.51 26.77 4.42
CA GLY A 126 14.30 27.08 3.68
C GLY A 126 13.78 25.93 2.83
N LEU A 127 12.50 26.06 2.48
CA LEU A 127 11.76 25.09 1.66
C LEU A 127 12.30 25.04 0.22
N LEU A 128 12.68 26.20 -0.33
CA LEU A 128 13.12 26.29 -1.73
C LEU A 128 14.44 25.54 -1.93
N GLU A 129 15.39 25.75 -1.03
CA GLU A 129 16.69 25.08 -1.03
C GLU A 129 16.51 23.55 -0.87
N ALA A 130 15.53 23.12 -0.07
CA ALA A 130 15.22 21.70 0.08
C ALA A 130 14.62 21.07 -1.17
N VAL A 131 13.78 21.82 -1.92
CA VAL A 131 13.22 21.36 -3.20
C VAL A 131 14.30 21.27 -4.28
N GLU A 132 15.21 22.24 -4.33
CA GLU A 132 16.34 22.25 -5.25
C GLU A 132 17.26 21.06 -4.98
N LEU A 133 17.66 20.85 -3.72
CA LEU A 133 18.51 19.73 -3.34
C LEU A 133 17.84 18.36 -3.56
N GLU A 134 16.55 18.22 -3.24
CA GLU A 134 15.79 17.00 -3.54
C GLU A 134 15.84 16.66 -5.04
N SER A 135 15.62 17.67 -5.89
CA SER A 135 15.61 17.50 -7.34
C SER A 135 16.98 17.07 -7.86
N GLU A 136 18.06 17.74 -7.43
CA GLU A 136 19.44 17.39 -7.81
C GLU A 136 19.80 15.95 -7.43
N LEU A 137 19.51 15.55 -6.19
CA LEU A 137 19.87 14.23 -5.70
C LEU A 137 19.06 13.12 -6.39
N ARG A 138 17.80 13.40 -6.73
CA ARG A 138 16.97 12.47 -7.51
C ARG A 138 17.47 12.33 -8.95
N GLU A 139 17.95 13.40 -9.57
CA GLU A 139 18.60 13.36 -10.89
C GLU A 139 19.91 12.56 -10.87
N GLU A 140 20.61 12.51 -9.74
CA GLU A 140 21.77 11.63 -9.51
C GLU A 140 21.40 10.16 -9.29
N GLY A 141 20.10 9.83 -9.26
CA GLY A 141 19.59 8.47 -9.08
C GLY A 141 19.57 8.00 -7.62
N LEU A 142 19.66 8.92 -6.65
CA LEU A 142 19.48 8.60 -5.24
C LEU A 142 17.98 8.53 -4.90
N THR A 143 17.63 7.66 -3.96
CA THR A 143 16.30 7.72 -3.33
C THR A 143 16.32 8.82 -2.28
N VAL A 144 15.36 9.73 -2.39
CA VAL A 144 15.33 10.95 -1.60
C VAL A 144 13.91 11.24 -1.16
N GLU A 145 13.76 11.52 0.14
CA GLU A 145 12.54 12.06 0.72
C GLU A 145 12.79 13.47 1.24
N ARG A 146 11.80 14.36 1.07
CA ARG A 146 11.86 15.71 1.62
C ARG A 146 10.73 15.92 2.63
N ARG A 147 11.10 16.35 3.83
CA ARG A 147 10.15 16.73 4.89
C ARG A 147 10.33 18.19 5.23
N PHE A 148 9.47 19.04 4.67
CA PHE A 148 9.55 20.51 4.82
C PHE A 148 10.93 21.06 4.39
N SER A 149 11.79 21.41 5.35
CA SER A 149 13.14 21.96 5.15
C SER A 149 14.25 20.92 5.41
N TYR A 150 13.91 19.64 5.52
CA TYR A 150 14.85 18.53 5.66
C TYR A 150 14.83 17.67 4.40
N VAL A 151 16.01 17.21 3.99
CA VAL A 151 16.19 16.22 2.91
C VAL A 151 16.85 14.98 3.51
N LEU A 152 16.26 13.81 3.25
CA LEU A 152 16.74 12.49 3.64
C LEU A 152 17.16 11.77 2.36
N ALA A 153 18.43 11.39 2.25
CA ALA A 153 18.94 10.63 1.12
C ALA A 153 19.39 9.24 1.60
N GLY A 154 18.69 8.21 1.17
CA GLY A 154 18.95 6.86 1.64
C GLY A 154 20.10 6.17 0.89
N THR A 155 20.68 5.18 1.56
CA THR A 155 21.81 4.37 1.10
C THR A 155 21.75 2.97 1.74
N ALA A 156 22.20 1.95 1.03
CA ALA A 156 22.15 0.57 1.50
C ALA A 156 23.08 0.26 2.69
N THR A 157 24.10 1.09 2.95
CA THR A 157 25.14 0.80 3.95
C THR A 157 25.57 2.05 4.71
N GLU A 158 26.02 1.87 5.95
CA GLU A 158 26.56 2.95 6.80
C GLU A 158 27.74 3.65 6.14
N GLU A 159 28.63 2.88 5.51
CA GLU A 159 29.79 3.39 4.78
C GLU A 159 29.35 4.24 3.58
N GLY A 160 28.34 3.78 2.83
CA GLY A 160 27.75 4.54 1.73
C GLY A 160 27.11 5.85 2.19
N ALA A 161 26.44 5.84 3.34
CA ALA A 161 25.90 7.06 3.94
C ALA A 161 27.00 8.05 4.35
N HIS A 162 28.11 7.57 4.92
CA HIS A 162 29.26 8.43 5.26
C HIS A 162 29.94 9.01 4.01
N GLU A 163 30.13 8.21 2.95
CA GLU A 163 30.68 8.71 1.68
C GLU A 163 29.76 9.77 1.05
N LEU A 164 28.44 9.52 1.06
CA LEU A 164 27.45 10.49 0.60
C LEU A 164 27.46 11.77 1.45
N ALA A 165 27.55 11.64 2.77
CA ALA A 165 27.63 12.76 3.70
C ALA A 165 28.86 13.65 3.43
N GLU A 166 30.04 13.06 3.25
CA GLU A 166 31.26 13.82 2.91
C GLU A 166 31.15 14.50 1.55
N ARG A 167 30.57 13.81 0.56
CA ARG A 167 30.31 14.37 -0.77
C ARG A 167 29.39 15.59 -0.69
N LEU A 168 28.34 15.52 0.12
CA LEU A 168 27.37 16.60 0.29
C LEU A 168 27.92 17.76 1.09
N ARG A 169 28.73 17.52 2.12
CA ARG A 169 29.43 18.60 2.86
C ARG A 169 30.28 19.48 1.95
N GLY A 170 30.88 18.92 0.90
CA GLY A 170 31.65 19.68 -0.08
C GLY A 170 30.81 20.57 -1.01
N ARG A 171 29.50 20.32 -1.11
CA ARG A 171 28.55 21.02 -2.00
C ARG A 171 27.66 22.01 -1.26
N LEU A 172 27.34 21.71 0.00
CA LEU A 172 26.44 22.52 0.82
C LEU A 172 27.17 23.73 1.43
N PRO A 173 26.42 24.81 1.76
CA PRO A 173 26.99 25.94 2.49
C PRO A 173 27.67 25.50 3.79
N GLU A 174 28.78 26.15 4.13
CA GLU A 174 29.53 25.85 5.36
C GLU A 174 28.62 26.03 6.60
N GLY A 175 28.62 25.02 7.47
CA GLY A 175 27.78 25.01 8.68
C GLY A 175 26.36 24.45 8.49
N THR A 176 26.00 23.96 7.30
CA THR A 176 24.74 23.22 7.09
C THR A 176 24.71 21.97 7.98
N PRO A 177 23.73 21.80 8.88
CA PRO A 177 23.63 20.59 9.70
C PRO A 177 23.35 19.37 8.82
N LEU A 178 24.22 18.36 8.95
CA LEU A 178 24.14 17.11 8.20
C LEU A 178 24.60 15.96 9.09
N GLY A 179 23.85 14.86 9.09
CA GLY A 179 24.11 13.67 9.90
C GLY A 179 23.83 12.36 9.14
N VAL A 180 24.49 11.30 9.55
CA VAL A 180 24.22 9.92 9.10
C VAL A 180 23.40 9.25 10.19
N GLU A 181 22.26 8.68 9.83
CA GLU A 181 21.39 7.95 10.75
C GLU A 181 20.87 6.64 10.13
N PRO A 182 20.56 5.62 10.94
CA PRO A 182 19.85 4.44 10.44
C PRO A 182 18.51 4.88 9.86
N ASN A 183 18.13 4.33 8.71
CA ASN A 183 16.84 4.63 8.10
C ASN A 183 15.73 4.01 8.96
N MET A 184 14.95 4.85 9.63
CA MET A 184 13.84 4.45 10.50
C MET A 184 12.49 4.70 9.82
N SER A 185 12.38 4.49 8.51
CA SER A 185 11.17 4.79 7.72
C SER A 185 9.88 4.10 8.20
N GLU A 186 9.95 3.15 9.14
CA GLU A 186 8.77 2.54 9.77
C GLU A 186 8.43 3.06 11.18
N VAL A 187 9.17 4.00 11.77
CA VAL A 187 8.76 4.62 13.04
C VAL A 187 7.94 5.88 12.73
N PRO A 188 6.60 5.86 12.88
CA PRO A 188 5.84 7.11 12.85
C PRO A 188 6.44 8.08 13.87
N ASP A 189 6.80 9.29 13.42
CA ASP A 189 7.37 10.33 14.29
C ASP A 189 6.47 10.45 15.54
N PRO A 190 7.00 10.26 16.76
CA PRO A 190 6.18 10.27 17.97
C PRO A 190 5.45 11.62 18.19
N ARG A 191 5.79 12.67 17.44
CA ARG A 191 5.09 13.96 17.45
C ARG A 191 3.83 14.00 16.57
N PHE A 192 3.59 12.98 15.76
CA PHE A 192 2.35 12.81 14.98
C PHE A 192 1.71 11.45 15.22
N VAL A 193 1.44 11.12 16.48
CA VAL A 193 0.30 10.24 16.78
C VAL A 193 -0.96 11.09 16.61
N MET A 194 -1.55 11.06 15.41
CA MET A 194 -2.96 11.39 15.27
C MET A 194 -3.72 10.35 16.09
N PHE A 195 -4.14 10.72 17.31
CA PHE A 195 -5.15 9.95 18.02
C PHE A 195 -6.36 9.89 17.11
N ASP A 196 -6.60 8.72 16.52
CA ASP A 196 -7.86 8.44 15.85
C ASP A 196 -8.96 8.75 16.86
N ARG A 197 -9.81 9.71 16.50
CA ARG A 197 -10.93 10.11 17.35
C ARG A 197 -11.84 8.90 17.41
N ALA A 198 -11.84 8.24 18.55
CA ALA A 198 -12.91 7.34 18.97
C ALA A 198 -14.26 7.94 18.53
N ARG A 199 -14.89 7.35 17.51
CA ARG A 199 -16.27 7.71 17.16
C ARG A 199 -17.15 7.34 18.35
N PRO A 200 -17.99 8.26 18.86
CA PRO A 200 -18.87 7.98 19.97
C PRO A 200 -20.05 7.13 19.49
N GLY A 201 -19.97 5.82 19.71
CA GLY A 201 -21.08 4.88 19.50
C GLY A 201 -22.02 4.85 20.70
N ILE A 202 -22.85 5.89 20.81
CA ILE A 202 -24.26 5.88 21.22
C ILE A 202 -24.64 4.88 22.33
N ALA A 203 -24.80 5.40 23.55
CA ALA A 203 -25.65 4.81 24.57
C ALA A 203 -27.13 4.89 24.14
N ARG A 204 -27.79 3.73 24.00
CA ARG A 204 -29.25 3.44 24.05
C ARG A 204 -29.33 1.91 24.09
N ASP A 205 -30.08 1.19 24.92
CA ASP A 205 -31.07 1.52 25.94
C ASP A 205 -31.18 0.22 26.77
N LEU A 206 -30.99 0.27 28.09
CA LEU A 206 -31.34 -0.86 28.97
C LEU A 206 -32.71 -0.53 29.56
N GLY A 207 -33.73 -1.24 29.10
CA GLY A 207 -35.09 -1.07 29.59
C GLY A 207 -36.08 -2.00 28.92
N LEU A 208 -36.00 -3.30 29.24
CA LEU A 208 -37.11 -4.20 29.61
C LEU A 208 -36.62 -5.66 29.69
#